data_AF-A0A4W3GI43-F1
#
_entry.id   AF-A0A4W3GI43-F1
#
_cell.length_a   1.000
_cell.length_b   1.000
_cell.length_c   1.000
_cell.angle_alpha   90.00
_cell.angle_beta   90.00
_cell.angle_gamma   90.00
#
_symmetry.space_group_name_H-M   'P 1'
#
loop_
_entity.id
_entity.type
_entity.pdbx_description
1 polymer ?
#
loop_
_entity_poly.entity_id
_entity_poly.type
_entity_poly.pdbx_seq_one_letter_code
_entity_poly.pdbx_strand_id
1 'polypeptide(L)'
;MWEVPLGGVDDNPEPKVFRVELRELIHRENSGLCVPLLIHKCVDEIERRGLKTVGLYRLCGSAAVKKELRDSFERESTAVNLSEEVYPDINV
;
A
#
# COMPACT_ATOMS: atom_id res chain seq x y z
N MET A 1 23.06 -22.07 -32.81
CA MET A 1 22.84 -22.35 -31.39
C MET A 1 22.90 -21.01 -30.69
N TRP A 2 21.75 -20.43 -30.36
CA TRP A 2 21.70 -19.14 -29.69
C TRP A 2 21.67 -19.41 -28.19
N GLU A 3 22.65 -18.87 -27.47
CA GLU A 3 22.77 -19.01 -26.02
C GLU A 3 21.72 -18.11 -25.37
N VAL A 4 20.87 -18.69 -24.53
CA VAL A 4 19.87 -17.97 -23.74
C VAL A 4 20.62 -17.26 -22.61
N PRO A 5 20.51 -15.93 -22.42
CA PRO A 5 21.12 -15.28 -21.28
C PRO A 5 20.52 -15.84 -19.99
N LEU A 6 21.37 -16.47 -19.16
CA LEU A 6 20.99 -16.96 -17.85
C LEU A 6 20.63 -15.76 -16.96
N GLY A 7 19.35 -15.69 -16.60
CA GLY A 7 18.85 -15.09 -15.37
C GLY A 7 19.34 -13.68 -15.08
N GLY A 8 18.65 -12.68 -15.63
CA GLY A 8 18.51 -11.44 -14.88
C GLY A 8 17.87 -11.81 -13.54
N VAL A 9 18.61 -11.62 -12.45
CA VAL A 9 18.02 -11.57 -11.12
C VAL A 9 17.01 -10.43 -11.20
N ASP A 10 15.74 -10.78 -11.32
CA ASP A 10 14.63 -9.87 -11.05
C ASP A 10 14.86 -9.45 -9.59
N ASP A 11 15.49 -8.29 -9.38
CA ASP A 11 15.51 -7.58 -8.09
C ASP A 11 14.10 -7.05 -7.81
N ASN A 12 13.11 -7.91 -7.94
CA ASN A 12 11.77 -7.66 -7.50
C ASN A 12 11.67 -8.28 -6.11
N PRO A 13 11.82 -7.49 -5.04
CA PRO A 13 11.71 -8.00 -3.69
C PRO A 13 10.42 -8.80 -3.54
N GLU A 14 10.49 -9.92 -2.83
CA GLU A 14 9.32 -10.76 -2.60
C GLU A 14 8.16 -9.93 -2.04
N PRO A 15 6.92 -10.13 -2.53
CA PRO A 15 5.79 -9.34 -2.08
C PRO A 15 5.57 -9.49 -0.58
N LYS A 16 5.60 -8.35 0.12
CA LYS A 16 5.40 -8.24 1.57
C LYS A 16 4.02 -7.73 1.95
N VAL A 17 3.26 -7.10 1.07
CA VAL A 17 1.89 -6.67 1.41
C VAL A 17 0.95 -6.99 0.26
N PHE A 18 1.21 -6.44 -0.92
CA PHE A 18 0.35 -6.67 -2.07
C PHE A 18 0.62 -8.04 -2.69
N ARG A 19 -0.44 -8.74 -3.12
CA ARG A 19 -0.38 -10.11 -3.67
C ARG A 19 0.00 -11.20 -2.66
N VAL A 20 0.02 -10.87 -1.36
CA VAL A 20 0.12 -11.85 -0.27
C VAL A 20 -1.28 -12.34 0.11
N GLU A 21 -1.38 -13.59 0.53
CA GLU A 21 -2.63 -14.15 1.05
C GLU A 21 -3.05 -13.40 2.33
N LEU A 22 -4.34 -13.13 2.48
CA LEU A 22 -4.88 -12.27 3.52
C LEU A 22 -4.58 -12.78 4.94
N ARG A 23 -4.78 -14.08 5.20
CA ARG A 23 -4.54 -14.67 6.52
C ARG A 23 -3.05 -14.65 6.87
N GLU A 24 -2.20 -14.96 5.91
CA GLU A 24 -0.74 -14.87 6.06
C GLU A 24 -0.31 -13.43 6.39
N LEU A 25 -0.84 -12.44 5.66
CA LEU A 25 -0.53 -11.03 5.91
C LEU A 25 -0.95 -10.60 7.32
N ILE A 26 -2.17 -10.94 7.74
CA ILE A 26 -2.67 -10.62 9.10
C ILE A 26 -1.80 -11.27 10.17
N HIS A 27 -1.43 -12.55 9.99
CA HIS A 27 -0.58 -13.26 10.94
C HIS A 27 0.82 -12.63 11.04
N ARG A 28 1.42 -12.29 9.90
CA ARG A 28 2.76 -11.68 9.84
C ARG A 28 2.80 -10.27 10.42
N GLU A 29 1.77 -9.45 10.19
CA GLU A 29 1.71 -8.10 10.77
C GLU A 29 1.51 -8.12 12.28
N ASN A 30 0.89 -9.19 12.83
CA ASN A 30 0.69 -9.42 14.27
C ASN A 30 0.26 -8.17 15.05
N SER A 31 -0.62 -7.36 14.44
CA SER A 31 -1.05 -6.06 14.97
C SER A 31 -2.16 -6.16 16.02
N GLY A 32 -2.68 -7.38 16.26
CA GLY A 32 -3.87 -7.62 17.08
C GLY A 32 -5.19 -7.31 16.36
N LEU A 33 -5.14 -6.88 15.09
CA LEU A 33 -6.32 -6.61 14.26
C LEU A 33 -6.68 -7.82 13.38
N CYS A 34 -7.96 -7.98 13.07
CA CYS A 34 -8.44 -9.00 12.12
C CYS A 34 -8.37 -8.55 10.65
N VAL A 35 -7.67 -7.46 10.37
CA VAL A 35 -7.53 -6.86 9.04
C VAL A 35 -6.09 -6.36 8.85
N PRO A 36 -5.58 -6.29 7.61
CA PRO A 36 -4.25 -5.75 7.36
C PRO A 36 -4.11 -4.28 7.75
N LEU A 37 -2.90 -3.87 8.13
CA LEU A 37 -2.57 -2.48 8.50
C LEU A 37 -2.84 -1.52 7.36
N LEU A 38 -2.64 -1.93 6.10
CA LEU A 38 -3.03 -1.16 4.92
C LEU A 38 -4.49 -0.74 4.98
N ILE A 39 -5.40 -1.70 5.22
CA ILE A 39 -6.84 -1.44 5.24
C ILE A 39 -7.19 -0.57 6.44
N HIS A 40 -6.68 -0.93 7.62
CA HIS A 40 -6.96 -0.18 8.85
C HIS A 40 -6.53 1.28 8.72
N LYS A 41 -5.28 1.54 8.34
CA LYS A 41 -4.73 2.91 8.23
C LYS A 41 -5.46 3.73 7.17
N CYS A 42 -5.72 3.16 6.00
CA CYS A 42 -6.41 3.88 4.93
C CYS A 42 -7.84 4.24 5.32
N VAL A 43 -8.58 3.31 5.94
CA VAL A 43 -9.96 3.57 6.37
C VAL A 43 -9.99 4.62 7.48
N ASP A 44 -9.14 4.49 8.50
CA ASP A 44 -9.05 5.45 9.61
C ASP A 44 -8.80 6.88 9.10
N GLU A 45 -7.87 7.05 8.15
CA GLU A 45 -7.55 8.37 7.58
C GLU A 45 -8.70 8.93 6.71
N ILE A 46 -9.40 8.08 5.97
CA ILE A 46 -10.58 8.46 5.18
C ILE A 46 -11.74 8.86 6.11
N GLU A 47 -11.97 8.15 7.19
CA GLU A 47 -12.98 8.50 8.19
C GLU A 47 -12.65 9.82 8.90
N ARG A 48 -11.36 10.03 9.22
CA ARG A 48 -10.87 11.22 9.92
C ARG A 48 -11.07 12.51 9.11
N ARG A 49 -10.77 12.51 7.81
CA ARG A 49 -10.83 13.74 6.98
C ARG A 49 -11.47 13.60 5.60
N GLY A 50 -11.58 12.40 5.07
CA GLY A 50 -12.05 12.13 3.70
C GLY A 50 -13.57 12.16 3.50
N LEU A 51 -14.37 12.02 4.56
CA LEU A 51 -15.83 11.89 4.46
C LEU A 51 -16.54 13.09 3.83
N LYS A 52 -15.92 14.28 3.85
CA LYS A 52 -16.46 15.51 3.25
C LYS A 52 -15.87 15.80 1.86
N THR A 53 -14.94 14.97 1.39
CA THR A 53 -14.28 15.16 0.09
C THR A 53 -15.20 14.74 -1.05
N VAL A 54 -15.29 15.59 -2.07
CA VAL A 54 -16.08 15.30 -3.27
C VAL A 54 -15.43 14.19 -4.07
N GLY A 55 -16.24 13.19 -4.44
CA GLY A 55 -15.80 12.15 -5.37
C GLY A 55 -14.85 11.13 -4.79
N LEU A 56 -14.86 10.93 -3.46
CA LEU A 56 -14.18 9.82 -2.79
C LEU A 56 -14.46 8.49 -3.52
N TYR A 57 -13.40 7.70 -3.76
CA TYR A 57 -13.41 6.46 -4.54
C TYR A 57 -13.83 6.56 -6.02
N ARG A 58 -14.19 7.76 -6.52
CA ARG A 58 -14.52 8.02 -7.92
C ARG A 58 -13.42 8.81 -8.64
N LEU A 59 -12.89 9.84 -7.98
CA LEU A 59 -11.77 10.62 -8.49
C LEU A 59 -10.47 9.88 -8.22
N CYS A 60 -9.52 10.01 -9.14
CA CYS A 60 -8.19 9.43 -9.01
C CYS A 60 -7.21 10.52 -8.55
N GLY A 61 -6.52 10.27 -7.43
CA GLY A 61 -5.30 10.99 -7.10
C GLY A 61 -4.14 10.62 -8.04
N SER A 62 -3.00 11.29 -7.83
CA SER A 62 -1.79 11.12 -8.66
C SER A 62 -1.31 9.67 -8.72
N ALA A 63 -1.18 9.11 -9.92
CA ALA A 63 -0.71 7.74 -10.12
C ALA A 63 0.72 7.52 -9.59
N ALA A 64 1.59 8.53 -9.68
CA ALA A 64 2.95 8.47 -9.14
C ALA A 64 2.93 8.38 -7.61
N VAL A 65 2.10 9.18 -6.96
CA VAL A 65 1.97 9.18 -5.49
C VAL A 65 1.33 7.87 -5.00
N LYS A 66 0.34 7.33 -5.72
CA LYS A 66 -0.22 6.00 -5.43
C LYS A 66 0.83 4.89 -5.51
N LYS A 67 1.72 4.97 -6.51
CA LYS A 67 2.84 4.03 -6.62
C LYS A 67 3.80 4.18 -5.45
N GLU A 68 4.16 5.40 -5.06
CA GLU A 68 5.03 5.65 -3.91
C GLU A 68 4.42 5.15 -2.60
N LEU A 69 3.12 5.39 -2.38
CA LEU A 69 2.42 4.89 -1.21
C LEU A 69 2.41 3.36 -1.17
N ARG A 70 2.11 2.73 -2.32
CA ARG A 70 2.19 1.28 -2.48
C ARG A 70 3.58 0.75 -2.15
N ASP A 71 4.62 1.35 -2.72
CA ASP A 71 6.02 0.96 -2.51
C ASP A 71 6.44 1.16 -1.03
N SER A 72 5.84 2.13 -0.34
CA SER A 72 6.06 2.38 1.10
C SER A 72 5.45 1.29 1.98
N PHE A 73 4.21 0.87 1.69
CA PHE A 73 3.58 -0.27 2.36
C PHE A 73 4.36 -1.57 2.11
N GLU A 74 4.83 -1.78 0.88
CA GLU A 74 5.61 -2.97 0.53
C GLU A 74 6.96 -3.01 1.24
N ARG A 75 7.52 -1.85 1.61
CA ARG A 75 8.77 -1.75 2.35
C ARG A 75 8.58 -2.03 3.84
N GLU A 76 7.68 -1.28 4.49
CA GLU A 76 7.42 -1.34 5.93
C GLU A 76 6.01 -0.82 6.26
N SER A 77 5.03 -1.72 6.37
CA SER A 77 3.61 -1.35 6.57
C SER A 77 3.35 -0.66 7.91
N THR A 78 4.16 -0.96 8.94
CA THR A 78 3.99 -0.36 10.28
C THR A 78 4.40 1.12 10.32
N ALA A 79 5.40 1.51 9.51
CA ALA A 79 5.95 2.87 9.49
C ALA A 79 5.23 3.81 8.52
N VAL A 80 4.33 3.31 7.65
CA VAL A 80 3.60 4.19 6.71
C VAL A 80 2.75 5.21 7.47
N ASN A 81 2.96 6.49 7.15
CA ASN A 81 2.18 7.62 7.65
C ASN A 81 1.29 8.17 6.53
N LEU A 82 -0.03 8.22 6.77
CA LEU A 82 -1.04 8.70 5.82
C LEU A 82 -1.52 10.14 6.09
N SER A 83 -0.85 10.86 6.99
CA SER A 83 -1.29 12.20 7.39
C SER A 83 -1.40 13.17 6.22
N GLU A 84 -2.25 14.19 6.40
CA GLU A 84 -2.49 15.25 5.42
C GLU A 84 -1.20 16.02 5.01
N GLU A 85 -0.19 16.05 5.89
CA GLU A 85 1.11 16.65 5.61
C GLU A 85 1.90 15.88 4.53
N VAL A 86 1.77 14.54 4.51
CA VAL A 86 2.48 13.67 3.54
C VAL A 86 1.62 13.44 2.31
N TYR A 87 0.31 13.17 2.51
CA TYR A 87 -0.65 12.87 1.46
C TYR A 87 -1.84 13.84 1.53
N PRO A 88 -1.70 15.09 1.03
CA PRO A 88 -2.78 16.08 1.11
C PRO A 88 -4.03 15.67 0.32
N ASP A 89 -3.85 15.03 -0.84
CA ASP A 89 -4.96 14.49 -1.63
C ASP A 89 -5.40 13.12 -1.10
N ILE A 90 -6.60 13.06 -0.52
CA ILE A 90 -7.20 11.83 0.02
C ILE A 90 -7.60 10.82 -1.06
N ASN A 91 -7.61 11.20 -2.35
CA ASN A 91 -7.95 10.30 -3.46
C ASN A 91 -6.75 9.51 -3.99
N VAL A 92 -5.57 9.69 -3.39
CA VAL A 92 -4.38 8.86 -3.57
C VAL A 92 -4.59 7.55 -2.83
#